data_AF-A0A2A2QLA2-F1
#
_entry.id   AF-A0A2A2QLA2-F1
#
_cell.length_a   1.000
_cell.length_b   1.000
_cell.length_c   1.000
_cell.angle_alpha   90.00
_cell.angle_beta   90.00
_cell.angle_gamma   90.00
#
_symmetry.space_group_name_H-M   'P 1'
#
loop_
_entity.id
_entity.type
_entity.pdbx_description
1 polymer ?
#
loop_
_entity_poly.entity_id
_entity_poly.type
_entity_poly.pdbx_seq_one_letter_code
_entity_poly.pdbx_strand_id
1 'polypeptide(L)'
;MKPTSPGQRLLLAGASCLSLLLAPAARADGSDDFNDNSKNPAKWGTDVVTGNGALNETANVLRYTCANGTAEDNVARPWNATRFPYNADWEVQVDCFNNSSPVAPLQVNSMGITLESPLSGDTFLYHEVYNSALGIGTTERTGFETRMDVNGVSGGGEDSGGMTFTSGAVRMSWNGTTHVLTCEYDDDPTDGYQWTYLSSFGLSGAGGTYNADWGMAPTDQFFISVYGYSSAMNVPAGQLHLDNFSETGGVPSGGGTRPEPTGSFPIAFPAGNDLLTRILSLIGNYQGISPVAPQRAYNFDVAQDESGKVMSMGTVSGVQDSSGNSDLAVSLGQVRTVNEEPVAEVKSSFKGSADGMDASFKSTGSFPLDQVENANTLRVAGAEAVPLGVSGNWTYSGKANGIPFSGKNEPLEFEIPPGAEGNVKQDWALQLDITPKIIQGKERVVASATLVLPDGTTIQFPEKTVKYSTTKGYNLAFKKGTNITVVPNVVDAKTSVSLKGLIFELQGSDWVPTAGTITYTFLGQKGVEDLTDFLAP
;
A
#
# COMPACT_ATOMS: atom_id res chain seq x y z
N MET A 1 50.18 45.26 -67.64
CA MET A 1 49.89 45.22 -66.19
C MET A 1 48.44 44.83 -66.00
N LYS A 2 48.18 43.59 -65.56
CA LYS A 2 46.86 43.04 -65.24
C LYS A 2 46.87 42.70 -63.75
N PRO A 3 45.86 43.06 -62.94
CA PRO A 3 45.77 42.58 -61.56
C PRO A 3 45.05 41.23 -61.49
N THR A 4 45.51 40.42 -60.53
CA THR A 4 45.11 39.07 -60.18
C THR A 4 43.87 39.02 -59.28
N SER A 5 43.22 37.85 -59.27
CA SER A 5 41.96 37.46 -58.60
C SER A 5 41.95 37.58 -57.06
N PRO A 6 40.77 37.67 -56.42
CA PRO A 6 40.59 37.32 -55.01
C PRO A 6 40.20 35.84 -54.84
N GLY A 7 40.98 35.11 -54.05
CA GLY A 7 40.68 33.74 -53.62
C GLY A 7 39.73 33.72 -52.43
N GLN A 8 38.67 32.92 -52.53
CA GLN A 8 37.82 32.53 -51.41
C GLN A 8 38.52 31.46 -50.57
N ARG A 9 38.74 31.74 -49.28
CA ARG A 9 39.15 30.74 -48.29
C ARG A 9 37.90 30.13 -47.66
N LEU A 10 37.62 28.88 -47.98
CA LEU A 10 36.62 28.05 -47.32
C LEU A 10 37.24 27.48 -46.04
N LEU A 11 36.79 27.93 -44.87
CA LEU A 11 37.11 27.31 -43.59
C LEU A 11 36.27 26.02 -43.46
N LEU A 12 36.91 24.85 -43.58
CA LEU A 12 36.32 23.59 -43.16
C LEU A 12 36.54 23.44 -41.64
N ALA A 13 35.49 23.62 -40.85
CA ALA A 13 35.47 23.24 -39.45
C ALA A 13 35.29 21.72 -39.36
N GLY A 14 36.36 21.00 -39.04
CA GLY A 14 36.31 19.57 -38.76
C GLY A 14 35.62 19.31 -37.43
N ALA A 15 34.36 18.90 -37.46
CA ALA A 15 33.68 18.30 -36.33
C ALA A 15 34.29 16.91 -36.09
N SER A 16 35.21 16.79 -35.13
CA SER A 16 35.58 15.49 -34.56
C SER A 16 34.41 15.02 -33.70
N CYS A 17 33.55 14.18 -34.28
CA CYS A 17 32.67 13.29 -33.50
C CYS A 17 33.58 12.37 -32.68
N LEU A 18 33.78 12.72 -31.41
CA LEU A 18 34.32 11.80 -30.43
C LEU A 18 33.21 10.77 -30.14
N SER A 19 33.15 9.73 -30.97
CA SER A 19 32.34 8.55 -30.69
C SER A 19 32.92 7.92 -29.42
N LEU A 20 32.27 8.14 -28.27
CA LEU A 20 32.48 7.29 -27.11
C LEU A 20 32.09 5.88 -27.53
N LEU A 21 33.09 5.06 -27.88
CA LEU A 21 32.96 3.62 -27.88
C LEU A 21 32.71 3.21 -26.43
N LEU A 22 31.43 3.14 -26.04
CA LEU A 22 31.02 2.36 -24.89
C LEU A 22 31.52 0.94 -25.14
N ALA A 23 32.59 0.56 -24.46
CA ALA A 23 33.04 -0.82 -24.48
C ALA A 23 31.84 -1.68 -24.06
N PRO A 24 31.47 -2.72 -24.82
CA PRO A 24 30.41 -3.63 -24.41
C PRO A 24 30.76 -4.14 -23.02
N ALA A 25 29.80 -4.06 -22.09
CA ALA A 25 29.96 -4.62 -20.76
C ALA A 25 30.46 -6.07 -20.91
N ALA A 26 31.49 -6.44 -20.15
CA ALA A 26 32.02 -7.79 -20.21
C ALA A 26 30.88 -8.77 -19.87
N ARG A 27 30.53 -9.63 -20.83
CA ARG A 27 29.58 -10.72 -20.60
C ARG A 27 30.20 -11.67 -19.60
N ALA A 28 29.42 -12.07 -18.62
CA ALA A 28 29.76 -13.07 -17.63
C ALA A 28 28.83 -14.26 -17.85
N ASP A 29 29.40 -15.45 -17.69
CA ASP A 29 28.65 -16.68 -17.64
C ASP A 29 28.66 -17.18 -16.19
N GLY A 30 27.61 -17.88 -15.80
CA GLY A 30 27.38 -18.30 -14.44
C GLY A 30 26.69 -19.65 -14.36
N SER A 31 26.91 -20.37 -13.27
CA SER A 31 26.25 -21.65 -13.05
C SER A 31 26.16 -22.00 -11.57
N ASP A 32 25.26 -22.91 -11.25
CA ASP A 32 25.18 -23.57 -9.96
C ASP A 32 24.64 -25.00 -10.14
N ASP A 33 25.43 -25.99 -9.75
CA ASP A 33 25.05 -27.40 -9.75
C ASP A 33 24.51 -27.85 -8.38
N PHE A 34 24.29 -26.90 -7.44
CA PHE A 34 23.69 -27.11 -6.13
C PHE A 34 24.29 -28.26 -5.30
N ASN A 35 25.54 -28.65 -5.61
CA ASN A 35 26.16 -29.87 -5.08
C ASN A 35 26.86 -29.68 -3.73
N ASP A 36 26.87 -28.44 -3.21
CA ASP A 36 27.53 -28.08 -1.95
C ASP A 36 26.59 -28.09 -0.74
N ASN A 37 25.28 -28.27 -0.97
CA ASN A 37 24.21 -28.23 0.04
C ASN A 37 24.19 -26.90 0.83
N SER A 38 24.58 -25.80 0.21
CA SER A 38 24.68 -24.51 0.88
C SER A 38 24.50 -23.36 -0.11
N LYS A 39 23.37 -22.64 0.02
CA LYS A 39 23.10 -21.45 -0.78
C LYS A 39 24.28 -20.48 -0.78
N ASN A 40 24.84 -20.25 -1.97
CA ASN A 40 25.88 -19.25 -2.16
C ASN A 40 25.28 -17.82 -2.27
N PRO A 41 25.44 -16.94 -1.26
CA PRO A 41 24.83 -15.61 -1.27
C PRO A 41 25.45 -14.64 -2.29
N ALA A 42 26.59 -14.99 -2.88
CA ALA A 42 27.17 -14.22 -3.99
C ALA A 42 26.45 -14.51 -5.32
N LYS A 43 25.89 -15.72 -5.45
CA LYS A 43 25.14 -16.15 -6.64
C LYS A 43 23.65 -15.94 -6.49
N TRP A 44 23.10 -16.20 -5.29
CA TRP A 44 21.67 -16.23 -5.04
C TRP A 44 21.22 -15.23 -3.99
N GLY A 45 20.05 -14.64 -4.23
CA GLY A 45 19.41 -13.68 -3.35
C GLY A 45 18.73 -14.28 -2.13
N THR A 46 18.04 -13.41 -1.41
CA THR A 46 17.10 -13.84 -0.37
C THR A 46 15.87 -14.41 -1.05
N ASP A 47 15.39 -15.55 -0.55
CA ASP A 47 14.21 -16.22 -1.08
C ASP A 47 12.98 -15.33 -0.86
N VAL A 48 12.11 -15.25 -1.87
CA VAL A 48 10.83 -14.56 -1.84
C VAL A 48 9.75 -15.62 -1.69
N VAL A 49 9.01 -15.60 -0.58
CA VAL A 49 8.10 -16.69 -0.19
C VAL A 49 6.67 -16.16 -0.09
N THR A 50 5.74 -16.88 -0.70
CA THR A 50 4.29 -16.76 -0.54
C THR A 50 3.76 -18.10 -0.01
N GLY A 51 2.91 -18.08 1.02
CA GLY A 51 2.43 -19.32 1.65
C GLY A 51 3.55 -20.08 2.37
N ASN A 52 3.57 -21.41 2.20
CA ASN A 52 4.37 -22.35 2.98
C ASN A 52 5.49 -23.04 2.19
N GLY A 53 5.76 -22.61 0.96
CA GLY A 53 6.83 -23.15 0.11
C GLY A 53 8.22 -22.84 0.68
N ALA A 54 9.18 -23.76 0.48
CA ALA A 54 10.57 -23.57 0.90
C ALA A 54 11.56 -24.19 -0.09
N LEU A 55 12.66 -23.50 -0.35
CA LEU A 55 13.78 -23.97 -1.16
C LEU A 55 14.98 -24.33 -0.28
N ASN A 56 15.49 -25.55 -0.41
CA ASN A 56 16.65 -26.01 0.36
C ASN A 56 17.62 -26.79 -0.53
N GLU A 57 18.89 -26.40 -0.51
CA GLU A 57 19.96 -27.15 -1.18
C GLU A 57 20.35 -28.33 -0.29
N THR A 58 19.87 -29.52 -0.66
CA THR A 58 20.07 -30.73 0.13
C THR A 58 20.13 -31.96 -0.78
N ALA A 59 20.99 -32.90 -0.42
CA ALA A 59 21.32 -34.07 -1.24
C ALA A 59 21.77 -33.68 -2.66
N ASN A 60 22.57 -32.62 -2.74
CA ASN A 60 23.24 -32.12 -3.94
C ASN A 60 22.29 -31.64 -5.05
N VAL A 61 21.11 -31.16 -4.68
CA VAL A 61 20.11 -30.56 -5.58
C VAL A 61 19.37 -29.44 -4.85
N LEU A 62 18.75 -28.51 -5.57
CA LEU A 62 17.86 -27.50 -5.00
C LEU A 62 16.44 -28.06 -4.89
N ARG A 63 15.95 -28.32 -3.67
CA ARG A 63 14.64 -28.95 -3.44
C ARG A 63 13.57 -27.93 -3.09
N TYR A 64 12.40 -28.07 -3.70
CA TYR A 64 11.17 -27.46 -3.21
C TYR A 64 10.48 -28.39 -2.21
N THR A 65 9.94 -27.81 -1.14
CA THR A 65 9.09 -28.52 -0.17
C THR A 65 7.93 -27.65 0.26
N CYS A 66 6.78 -28.28 0.51
CA CYS A 66 5.63 -27.65 1.17
C CYS A 66 5.03 -28.65 2.17
N ALA A 67 5.21 -28.40 3.47
CA ALA A 67 4.75 -29.34 4.50
C ALA A 67 3.25 -29.20 4.82
N ASN A 68 2.70 -28.01 4.65
CA ASN A 68 1.31 -27.66 4.94
C ASN A 68 0.74 -26.87 3.76
N GLY A 69 0.34 -27.56 2.70
CA GLY A 69 -0.19 -26.95 1.48
C GLY A 69 -1.39 -26.03 1.75
N THR A 70 -1.38 -24.86 1.14
CA THR A 70 -2.46 -23.87 1.14
C THR A 70 -3.07 -23.76 -0.25
N ALA A 71 -3.90 -22.75 -0.51
CA ALA A 71 -4.39 -22.51 -1.88
C ALA A 71 -3.26 -22.10 -2.83
N GLU A 72 -2.17 -21.53 -2.33
CA GLU A 72 -1.03 -21.09 -3.14
C GLU A 72 0.24 -21.00 -2.29
N ASP A 73 1.24 -21.81 -2.63
CA ASP A 73 2.53 -21.84 -1.95
C ASP A 73 3.66 -21.69 -2.98
N ASN A 74 4.37 -20.58 -2.94
CA ASN A 74 5.43 -20.25 -3.88
C ASN A 74 6.70 -19.85 -3.14
N VAL A 75 7.85 -20.20 -3.68
CA VAL A 75 9.12 -19.61 -3.28
C VAL A 75 10.02 -19.42 -4.51
N ALA A 76 10.50 -18.20 -4.69
CA ALA A 76 11.49 -17.85 -5.71
C ALA A 76 12.83 -17.51 -5.06
N ARG A 77 13.93 -17.95 -5.68
CA ARG A 77 15.31 -17.64 -5.30
C ARG A 77 15.96 -16.84 -6.43
N PRO A 78 16.14 -15.51 -6.27
CA PRO A 78 16.66 -14.66 -7.32
C PRO A 78 18.13 -14.92 -7.65
N TRP A 79 18.48 -14.90 -8.93
CA TRP A 79 19.87 -14.91 -9.39
C TRP A 79 20.49 -13.51 -9.23
N ASN A 80 21.60 -13.43 -8.50
CA ASN A 80 22.29 -12.20 -8.15
C ASN A 80 23.63 -12.02 -8.86
N ALA A 81 24.23 -13.07 -9.40
CA ALA A 81 25.56 -12.96 -9.98
C ALA A 81 25.59 -12.02 -11.20
N THR A 82 24.56 -12.10 -12.03
CA THR A 82 24.43 -11.32 -13.28
C THR A 82 22.99 -10.84 -13.50
N ARG A 83 22.81 -9.99 -14.50
CA ARG A 83 21.52 -9.53 -15.03
C ARG A 83 21.49 -9.72 -16.53
N PHE A 84 20.31 -9.79 -17.10
CA PHE A 84 20.14 -10.24 -18.47
C PHE A 84 19.76 -9.05 -19.37
N PRO A 85 20.66 -8.57 -20.25
CA PRO A 85 20.44 -7.34 -20.98
C PRO A 85 19.31 -7.45 -22.00
N TYR A 86 18.49 -6.40 -22.14
CA TYR A 86 17.42 -6.35 -23.15
C TYR A 86 17.96 -6.31 -24.59
N ASN A 87 19.09 -5.63 -24.78
CA ASN A 87 19.66 -5.34 -26.11
C ASN A 87 20.76 -6.30 -26.55
N ALA A 88 20.94 -7.43 -25.88
CA ALA A 88 21.93 -8.43 -26.24
C ALA A 88 21.39 -9.83 -25.95
N ASP A 89 21.85 -10.81 -26.72
CA ASP A 89 21.40 -12.19 -26.56
C ASP A 89 21.83 -12.75 -25.21
N TRP A 90 21.07 -13.69 -24.66
CA TRP A 90 21.42 -14.46 -23.47
C TRP A 90 20.60 -15.74 -23.40
N GLU A 91 21.04 -16.67 -22.56
CA GLU A 91 20.39 -17.95 -22.35
C GLU A 91 20.43 -18.32 -20.86
N VAL A 92 19.37 -18.93 -20.36
CA VAL A 92 19.33 -19.58 -19.05
C VAL A 92 18.69 -20.96 -19.17
N GLN A 93 19.22 -21.92 -18.44
CA GLN A 93 18.67 -23.28 -18.38
C GLN A 93 18.83 -23.91 -17.00
N VAL A 94 18.01 -24.91 -16.72
CA VAL A 94 18.07 -25.71 -15.50
C VAL A 94 17.48 -27.09 -15.72
N ASP A 95 18.08 -28.10 -15.08
CA ASP A 95 17.52 -29.44 -15.03
C ASP A 95 16.42 -29.48 -13.98
N CYS A 96 15.33 -30.15 -14.31
CA CYS A 96 14.12 -30.22 -13.50
C CYS A 96 13.75 -31.67 -13.22
N PHE A 97 13.26 -31.92 -12.02
CA PHE A 97 12.70 -33.20 -11.63
C PHE A 97 11.37 -33.01 -10.91
N ASN A 98 10.34 -33.74 -11.33
CA ASN A 98 9.05 -33.78 -10.68
C ASN A 98 8.47 -35.20 -10.73
N ASN A 99 8.40 -35.87 -9.58
CA ASN A 99 7.72 -37.16 -9.42
C ASN A 99 6.61 -37.13 -8.35
N SER A 100 6.13 -35.94 -8.03
CA SER A 100 4.93 -35.78 -7.20
C SER A 100 3.74 -36.50 -7.83
N SER A 101 2.64 -36.68 -7.10
CA SER A 101 1.40 -37.22 -7.68
C SER A 101 0.20 -36.47 -7.09
N PRO A 102 -0.30 -35.44 -7.79
CA PRO A 102 -1.55 -34.76 -7.46
C PRO A 102 -2.74 -35.73 -7.51
N VAL A 103 -3.43 -35.92 -6.37
CA VAL A 103 -4.53 -36.91 -6.23
C VAL A 103 -5.91 -36.28 -6.10
N ALA A 104 -5.99 -34.99 -5.78
CA ALA A 104 -7.24 -34.26 -5.60
C ALA A 104 -7.40 -33.15 -6.66
N PRO A 105 -8.64 -32.76 -6.99
CA PRO A 105 -8.87 -31.59 -7.83
C PRO A 105 -8.16 -30.35 -7.27
N LEU A 106 -7.70 -29.48 -8.18
CA LEU A 106 -6.96 -28.26 -7.85
C LEU A 106 -5.53 -28.48 -7.34
N GLN A 107 -5.08 -29.73 -7.17
CA GLN A 107 -3.68 -29.98 -6.84
C GLN A 107 -2.79 -29.79 -8.05
N VAL A 108 -1.78 -28.95 -7.90
CA VAL A 108 -0.73 -28.72 -8.88
C VAL A 108 0.56 -28.40 -8.13
N ASN A 109 1.69 -28.78 -8.71
CA ASN A 109 3.00 -28.32 -8.28
C ASN A 109 3.92 -28.22 -9.48
N SER A 110 4.92 -27.36 -9.36
CA SER A 110 5.83 -27.07 -10.45
C SER A 110 7.11 -26.41 -9.97
N MET A 111 8.15 -26.48 -10.78
CA MET A 111 9.45 -25.88 -10.50
C MET A 111 10.13 -25.51 -11.80
N GLY A 112 10.88 -24.41 -11.81
CA GLY A 112 11.53 -23.95 -13.02
C GLY A 112 12.16 -22.57 -12.89
N ILE A 113 12.13 -21.82 -13.98
CA ILE A 113 12.73 -20.51 -14.13
C ILE A 113 11.62 -19.45 -14.25
N THR A 114 11.78 -18.32 -13.56
CA THR A 114 11.02 -17.10 -13.85
C THR A 114 11.91 -16.02 -14.45
N LEU A 115 11.33 -15.27 -15.40
CA LEU A 115 11.84 -14.04 -15.97
C LEU A 115 10.93 -12.90 -15.54
N GLU A 116 11.46 -11.89 -14.84
CA GLU A 116 10.70 -10.73 -14.38
C GLU A 116 11.13 -9.47 -15.13
N SER A 117 10.13 -8.64 -15.46
CA SER A 117 10.37 -7.30 -16.00
C SER A 117 11.03 -6.41 -14.95
N PRO A 118 12.03 -5.58 -15.33
CA PRO A 118 12.57 -4.57 -14.43
C PRO A 118 11.63 -3.39 -14.19
N LEU A 119 10.49 -3.34 -14.88
CA LEU A 119 9.54 -2.24 -14.81
C LEU A 119 8.29 -2.60 -13.99
N SER A 120 8.02 -3.90 -13.79
CA SER A 120 6.81 -4.40 -13.15
C SER A 120 7.07 -5.72 -12.42
N GLY A 121 6.59 -5.82 -11.18
CA GLY A 121 6.62 -7.06 -10.41
C GLY A 121 5.58 -8.10 -10.83
N ASP A 122 4.54 -7.67 -11.54
CA ASP A 122 3.41 -8.51 -11.99
C ASP A 122 3.44 -8.78 -13.51
N THR A 123 4.53 -8.36 -14.16
CA THR A 123 4.87 -8.74 -15.54
C THR A 123 6.05 -9.69 -15.48
N PHE A 124 5.74 -10.97 -15.68
CA PHE A 124 6.70 -12.03 -15.61
C PHE A 124 6.35 -13.12 -16.61
N LEU A 125 7.32 -13.99 -16.83
CA LEU A 125 7.15 -15.21 -17.59
C LEU A 125 7.75 -16.33 -16.77
N TYR A 126 7.12 -17.49 -16.78
CA TYR A 126 7.71 -18.69 -16.24
C TYR A 126 7.84 -19.78 -17.29
N HIS A 127 8.80 -20.66 -17.08
CA HIS A 127 8.95 -21.90 -17.80
C HIS A 127 9.35 -23.00 -16.83
N GLU A 128 8.53 -24.04 -16.75
CA GLU A 128 8.55 -24.99 -15.65
C GLU A 128 8.24 -26.40 -16.10
N VAL A 129 8.69 -27.37 -15.30
CA VAL A 129 8.06 -28.69 -15.25
C VAL A 129 6.91 -28.63 -14.26
N TYR A 130 5.77 -29.18 -14.61
CA TYR A 130 4.61 -29.24 -13.74
C TYR A 130 4.10 -30.67 -13.58
N ASN A 131 3.40 -30.92 -12.48
CA ASN A 131 2.48 -32.03 -12.35
C ASN A 131 1.15 -31.55 -11.79
N SER A 132 0.04 -31.91 -12.43
CA SER A 132 -1.26 -31.30 -12.18
C SER A 132 -2.42 -32.29 -12.28
N ALA A 133 -3.37 -32.14 -11.37
CA ALA A 133 -4.71 -32.71 -11.45
C ALA A 133 -5.75 -31.71 -12.01
N LEU A 134 -5.32 -30.54 -12.47
CA LEU A 134 -6.18 -29.54 -13.11
C LEU A 134 -6.51 -29.97 -14.55
N GLY A 135 -7.73 -30.47 -14.77
CA GLY A 135 -8.22 -30.80 -16.11
C GLY A 135 -9.61 -31.48 -16.10
N ILE A 136 -10.41 -31.25 -17.14
CA ILE A 136 -11.69 -31.95 -17.34
C ILE A 136 -11.37 -33.41 -17.69
N GLY A 137 -11.54 -34.34 -16.73
CA GLY A 137 -11.31 -35.79 -16.94
C GLY A 137 -10.34 -36.49 -15.98
N THR A 138 -9.91 -35.84 -14.89
CA THR A 138 -9.27 -36.46 -13.68
C THR A 138 -7.97 -37.26 -13.87
N THR A 139 -7.32 -37.21 -15.03
CA THR A 139 -6.00 -37.84 -15.19
C THR A 139 -4.93 -36.82 -14.84
N GLU A 140 -4.07 -37.19 -13.89
CA GLU A 140 -2.78 -36.54 -13.61
C GLU A 140 -2.03 -36.28 -14.92
N ARG A 141 -1.47 -35.08 -15.06
CA ARG A 141 -0.66 -34.67 -16.20
C ARG A 141 0.65 -34.10 -15.70
N THR A 142 1.73 -34.69 -16.19
CA THR A 142 3.08 -34.14 -16.07
C THR A 142 3.46 -33.54 -17.40
N GLY A 143 4.11 -32.38 -17.42
CA GLY A 143 4.54 -31.75 -18.66
C GLY A 143 5.44 -30.55 -18.42
N PHE A 144 5.69 -29.81 -19.49
CA PHE A 144 6.27 -28.48 -19.40
C PHE A 144 5.23 -27.44 -19.74
N GLU A 145 5.24 -26.36 -18.97
CA GLU A 145 4.41 -25.20 -19.22
C GLU A 145 5.31 -23.98 -19.37
N THR A 146 4.90 -23.06 -20.23
CA THR A 146 5.39 -21.69 -20.20
C THR A 146 4.22 -20.74 -20.33
N ARG A 147 4.25 -19.67 -19.55
CA ARG A 147 3.21 -18.66 -19.59
C ARG A 147 3.80 -17.31 -19.27
N MET A 148 3.29 -16.32 -19.97
CA MET A 148 3.51 -14.90 -19.70
C MET A 148 2.29 -14.34 -18.98
N ASP A 149 2.52 -13.61 -17.91
CA ASP A 149 1.54 -12.74 -17.29
C ASP A 149 2.02 -11.29 -17.45
N VAL A 150 1.09 -10.40 -17.81
CA VAL A 150 1.35 -8.98 -18.05
C VAL A 150 0.45 -8.19 -17.14
N ASN A 151 1.04 -7.56 -16.13
CA ASN A 151 0.33 -6.82 -15.08
C ASN A 151 -0.79 -7.65 -14.44
N GLY A 152 -0.48 -8.90 -14.08
CA GLY A 152 -1.42 -9.84 -13.44
C GLY A 152 -2.47 -10.46 -14.36
N VAL A 153 -2.42 -10.18 -15.67
CA VAL A 153 -3.33 -10.77 -16.67
C VAL A 153 -2.57 -11.75 -17.55
N SER A 154 -3.16 -12.91 -17.81
CA SER A 154 -2.62 -13.91 -18.75
C SER A 154 -2.30 -13.29 -20.11
N GLY A 155 -1.01 -13.18 -20.42
CA GLY A 155 -0.47 -12.81 -21.74
C GLY A 155 -0.42 -13.98 -22.73
N GLY A 156 -0.74 -15.19 -22.26
CA GLY A 156 -0.76 -16.43 -23.03
C GLY A 156 0.39 -17.36 -22.67
N GLY A 157 0.34 -18.58 -23.19
CA GLY A 157 1.27 -19.65 -22.84
C GLY A 157 1.02 -20.90 -23.64
N GLU A 158 1.92 -21.87 -23.51
CA GLU A 158 1.81 -23.20 -24.10
C GLU A 158 2.10 -24.28 -23.07
N ASP A 159 1.46 -25.42 -23.29
CA ASP A 159 1.61 -26.65 -22.54
C ASP A 159 2.05 -27.73 -23.53
N SER A 160 3.08 -28.50 -23.17
CA SER A 160 3.54 -29.63 -23.97
C SER A 160 2.49 -30.73 -24.18
N GLY A 161 1.42 -30.70 -23.39
CA GLY A 161 0.50 -31.81 -23.19
C GLY A 161 1.07 -32.79 -22.17
N GLY A 162 0.21 -33.66 -21.63
CA GLY A 162 0.62 -34.67 -20.66
C GLY A 162 1.64 -35.65 -21.25
N MET A 163 2.78 -35.79 -20.57
CA MET A 163 3.94 -36.60 -20.94
C MET A 163 4.23 -37.65 -19.85
N THR A 164 5.21 -38.52 -20.08
CA THR A 164 5.48 -39.72 -19.25
C THR A 164 6.85 -39.74 -18.56
N PHE A 165 7.53 -38.60 -18.46
CA PHE A 165 8.82 -38.49 -17.74
C PHE A 165 8.64 -37.91 -16.34
N THR A 166 9.73 -37.96 -15.56
CA THR A 166 9.83 -37.31 -14.24
C THR A 166 11.06 -36.41 -14.14
N SER A 167 11.91 -36.40 -15.15
CA SER A 167 13.13 -35.61 -15.27
C SER A 167 13.13 -34.92 -16.62
N GLY A 168 13.71 -33.74 -16.69
CA GLY A 168 13.77 -32.95 -17.92
C GLY A 168 14.66 -31.73 -17.73
N ALA A 169 14.70 -30.85 -18.71
CA ALA A 169 15.32 -29.54 -18.59
C ALA A 169 14.45 -28.48 -19.27
N VAL A 170 14.54 -27.24 -18.77
CA VAL A 170 13.89 -26.07 -19.37
C VAL A 170 14.94 -25.02 -19.72
N ARG A 171 14.71 -24.31 -20.82
CA ARG A 171 15.58 -23.26 -21.31
C ARG A 171 14.80 -22.05 -21.79
N MET A 172 15.30 -20.86 -21.44
CA MET A 172 14.86 -19.60 -22.02
C MET A 172 16.03 -18.96 -22.76
N SER A 173 15.80 -18.63 -24.03
CA SER A 173 16.79 -18.02 -24.92
C SER A 173 16.26 -16.68 -25.44
N TRP A 174 16.96 -15.59 -25.16
CA TRP A 174 16.58 -14.25 -25.61
C TRP A 174 17.40 -13.81 -26.82
N ASN A 175 16.70 -13.29 -27.82
CA ASN A 175 17.31 -12.60 -28.94
C ASN A 175 17.16 -11.09 -28.75
N GLY A 176 18.26 -10.40 -28.42
CA GLY A 176 18.27 -8.96 -28.16
C GLY A 176 18.12 -8.10 -29.42
N THR A 177 18.20 -8.70 -30.61
CA THR A 177 17.97 -7.99 -31.88
C THR A 177 16.50 -8.02 -32.28
N THR A 178 15.83 -9.16 -32.12
CA THR A 178 14.41 -9.32 -32.47
C THR A 178 13.47 -9.06 -31.29
N HIS A 179 14.01 -8.96 -30.08
CA HIS A 179 13.27 -8.88 -28.82
C HIS A 179 12.27 -10.04 -28.62
N VAL A 180 12.71 -11.25 -28.98
CA VAL A 180 11.92 -12.47 -28.84
C VAL A 180 12.59 -13.39 -27.84
N LEU A 181 11.84 -13.79 -26.82
CA LEU A 181 12.20 -14.86 -25.90
C LEU A 181 11.66 -16.19 -26.42
N THR A 182 12.49 -17.21 -26.48
CA THR A 182 12.12 -18.56 -26.88
C THR A 182 12.22 -19.49 -25.68
N CYS A 183 11.18 -20.29 -25.44
CA CYS A 183 11.13 -21.30 -24.38
C CYS A 183 11.17 -22.70 -25.01
N GLU A 184 12.12 -23.51 -24.54
CA GLU A 184 12.39 -24.86 -25.03
C GLU A 184 12.56 -25.82 -23.86
N TYR A 185 12.20 -27.07 -24.07
CA TYR A 185 12.39 -28.13 -23.09
C TYR A 185 13.16 -29.32 -23.65
N ASP A 186 13.64 -30.16 -22.75
CA ASP A 186 14.20 -31.48 -23.04
C ASP A 186 13.57 -32.48 -22.06
N ASP A 187 13.04 -33.60 -22.56
CA ASP A 187 12.40 -34.64 -21.74
C ASP A 187 13.36 -35.74 -21.27
N ASP A 188 14.63 -35.74 -21.72
CA ASP A 188 15.70 -36.60 -21.24
C ASP A 188 17.09 -35.94 -21.39
N PRO A 189 17.46 -35.00 -20.49
CA PRO A 189 18.76 -34.33 -20.57
C PRO A 189 19.96 -35.29 -20.34
N THR A 190 19.72 -36.54 -19.97
CA THR A 190 20.80 -37.51 -19.70
C THR A 190 21.46 -38.05 -20.96
N ASP A 191 20.81 -37.94 -22.12
CA ASP A 191 21.40 -38.26 -23.42
C ASP A 191 22.10 -37.07 -24.09
N GLY A 192 22.18 -35.95 -23.36
CA GLY A 192 22.70 -34.66 -23.80
C GLY A 192 21.58 -33.76 -24.33
N TYR A 193 21.69 -32.45 -24.12
CA TYR A 193 20.56 -31.55 -24.37
C TYR A 193 20.03 -31.57 -25.82
N GLN A 194 18.78 -32.00 -25.98
CA GLN A 194 18.00 -32.07 -27.22
C GLN A 194 16.75 -31.18 -27.12
N TRP A 195 16.95 -29.90 -27.36
CA TRP A 195 15.90 -28.89 -27.19
C TRP A 195 14.73 -29.04 -28.16
N THR A 196 13.53 -29.15 -27.60
CA THR A 196 12.24 -29.08 -28.28
C THR A 196 11.61 -27.72 -28.02
N TYR A 197 11.24 -27.03 -29.09
CA TYR A 197 10.51 -25.77 -29.02
C TYR A 197 9.14 -25.94 -28.35
N LEU A 198 8.84 -25.11 -27.36
CA LEU A 198 7.52 -25.01 -26.75
C LEU A 198 6.77 -23.76 -27.21
N SER A 199 7.36 -22.58 -26.98
CA SER A 199 6.73 -21.30 -27.30
C SER A 199 7.73 -20.17 -27.47
N SER A 200 7.25 -19.01 -27.93
CA SER A 200 8.02 -17.78 -28.02
C SER A 200 7.18 -16.54 -27.71
N PHE A 201 7.85 -15.52 -27.17
CA PHE A 201 7.24 -14.32 -26.63
C PHE A 201 7.94 -13.07 -27.18
N GLY A 202 7.23 -12.26 -27.95
CA GLY A 202 7.70 -10.98 -28.44
C GLY A 202 7.48 -9.88 -27.40
N LEU A 203 8.52 -9.57 -26.61
CA LEU A 203 8.42 -8.67 -25.45
C LEU A 203 8.47 -7.18 -25.82
N SER A 204 8.70 -6.88 -27.11
CA SER A 204 8.47 -5.55 -27.71
C SER A 204 7.12 -5.47 -28.45
N GLY A 205 6.17 -6.33 -28.11
CA GLY A 205 4.83 -6.37 -28.71
C GLY A 205 4.73 -7.08 -30.06
N ALA A 206 5.79 -7.73 -30.56
CA ALA A 206 5.76 -8.50 -31.81
C ALA A 206 6.88 -9.54 -31.91
N GLY A 207 6.71 -10.52 -32.81
CA GLY A 207 7.76 -11.47 -33.22
C GLY A 207 7.68 -12.87 -32.61
N GLY A 208 7.01 -13.03 -31.46
CA GLY A 208 6.75 -14.33 -30.83
C GLY A 208 5.41 -14.95 -31.22
N THR A 209 5.16 -16.18 -30.78
CA THR A 209 3.83 -16.81 -30.78
C THR A 209 2.84 -15.98 -29.97
N TYR A 210 3.26 -15.57 -28.77
CA TYR A 210 2.54 -14.64 -27.90
C TYR A 210 3.30 -13.32 -27.87
N ASN A 211 2.60 -12.19 -27.74
CA ASN A 211 3.22 -10.88 -27.84
C ASN A 211 2.64 -9.94 -26.81
N ALA A 212 3.52 -9.24 -26.10
CA ALA A 212 3.17 -8.17 -25.19
C ALA A 212 4.30 -7.15 -25.19
N ASP A 213 3.97 -5.87 -25.26
CA ASP A 213 4.99 -4.83 -25.15
C ASP A 213 5.24 -4.55 -23.66
N TRP A 214 6.42 -4.95 -23.19
CA TRP A 214 6.84 -4.73 -21.81
C TRP A 214 7.40 -3.31 -21.59
N GLY A 215 7.49 -2.49 -22.64
CA GLY A 215 7.93 -1.09 -22.55
C GLY A 215 9.42 -0.92 -22.26
N MET A 216 10.23 -1.96 -22.51
CA MET A 216 11.64 -1.99 -22.14
C MET A 216 12.51 -1.11 -23.04
N ALA A 217 13.41 -0.35 -22.42
CA ALA A 217 14.45 0.41 -23.07
C ALA A 217 15.70 -0.45 -23.35
N PRO A 218 16.55 -0.08 -24.34
CA PRO A 218 17.78 -0.83 -24.64
C PRO A 218 18.76 -0.99 -23.47
N THR A 219 18.65 -0.16 -22.44
CA THR A 219 19.51 -0.22 -21.24
C THR A 219 18.96 -1.11 -20.13
N ASP A 220 17.72 -1.58 -20.27
CA ASP A 220 17.06 -2.37 -19.24
C ASP A 220 17.63 -3.79 -19.19
N GLN A 221 17.48 -4.42 -18.02
CA GLN A 221 17.97 -5.76 -17.77
C GLN A 221 16.90 -6.57 -17.05
N PHE A 222 16.65 -7.79 -17.50
CA PHE A 222 15.73 -8.70 -16.85
C PHE A 222 16.31 -9.29 -15.56
N PHE A 223 15.40 -9.74 -14.71
CA PHE A 223 15.70 -10.53 -13.52
C PHE A 223 15.31 -11.98 -13.76
N ILE A 224 16.18 -12.91 -13.34
CA ILE A 224 15.90 -14.35 -13.37
C ILE A 224 15.85 -14.85 -11.93
N SER A 225 14.89 -15.72 -11.65
CA SER A 225 14.87 -16.54 -10.45
C SER A 225 14.67 -18.01 -10.82
N VAL A 226 15.13 -18.90 -9.96
CA VAL A 226 14.56 -20.26 -9.89
C VAL A 226 13.43 -20.25 -8.88
N TYR A 227 12.38 -21.01 -9.10
CA TYR A 227 11.24 -21.04 -8.18
C TYR A 227 10.64 -22.43 -8.09
N GLY A 228 9.86 -22.64 -7.02
CA GLY A 228 8.96 -23.77 -6.91
C GLY A 228 7.60 -23.32 -6.39
N TYR A 229 6.56 -24.01 -6.84
CA TYR A 229 5.16 -23.69 -6.63
C TYR A 229 4.37 -24.95 -6.29
N SER A 230 3.34 -24.80 -5.45
CA SER A 230 2.29 -25.78 -5.28
C SER A 230 0.97 -25.14 -4.87
N SER A 231 -0.13 -25.82 -5.19
CA SER A 231 -1.49 -25.46 -4.77
C SER A 231 -2.20 -26.68 -4.22
N ALA A 232 -2.90 -26.48 -3.10
CA ALA A 232 -3.76 -27.44 -2.40
C ALA A 232 -3.09 -28.78 -2.08
N MET A 233 -1.76 -28.84 -1.97
CA MET A 233 -1.03 -30.08 -1.75
C MET A 233 0.25 -29.89 -0.93
N ASN A 234 0.63 -30.97 -0.25
CA ASN A 234 1.95 -31.07 0.34
C ASN A 234 2.94 -31.58 -0.71
N VAL A 235 4.16 -31.05 -0.68
CA VAL A 235 5.29 -31.53 -1.49
C VAL A 235 6.41 -31.99 -0.55
N PRO A 236 6.51 -33.30 -0.26
CA PRO A 236 7.62 -33.89 0.49
C PRO A 236 8.97 -33.67 -0.18
N ALA A 237 10.03 -33.66 0.64
CA ALA A 237 11.40 -33.54 0.16
C ALA A 237 11.77 -34.67 -0.81
N GLY A 238 12.39 -34.29 -1.92
CA GLY A 238 12.86 -35.21 -2.95
C GLY A 238 11.86 -35.46 -4.09
N GLN A 239 10.65 -34.90 -4.02
CA GLN A 239 9.68 -35.04 -5.11
C GLN A 239 9.81 -34.00 -6.22
N LEU A 240 10.34 -32.82 -5.86
CA LEU A 240 10.45 -31.68 -6.75
C LEU A 240 11.80 -31.00 -6.50
N HIS A 241 12.65 -30.96 -7.52
CA HIS A 241 13.97 -30.34 -7.41
C HIS A 241 14.50 -29.82 -8.74
N LEU A 242 15.48 -28.92 -8.63
CA LEU A 242 16.28 -28.42 -9.74
C LEU A 242 17.75 -28.82 -9.57
N ASP A 243 18.44 -28.95 -10.69
CA ASP A 243 19.88 -29.19 -10.77
C ASP A 243 20.51 -28.42 -11.95
N ASN A 244 21.84 -28.31 -11.99
CA ASN A 244 22.62 -27.82 -13.12
C ASN A 244 22.13 -26.47 -13.72
N PHE A 245 21.80 -25.49 -12.87
CA PHE A 245 21.48 -24.15 -13.34
C PHE A 245 22.67 -23.55 -14.08
N SER A 246 22.43 -22.95 -15.24
CA SER A 246 23.46 -22.21 -15.97
C SER A 246 22.88 -21.03 -16.75
N GLU A 247 23.74 -20.05 -16.97
CA GLU A 247 23.44 -18.86 -17.75
C GLU A 247 24.62 -18.48 -18.63
N THR A 248 24.30 -17.90 -19.80
CA THR A 248 25.28 -17.25 -20.65
C THR A 248 24.80 -15.86 -21.07
N GLY A 249 25.77 -14.96 -21.22
CA GLY A 249 25.50 -13.62 -21.73
C GLY A 249 24.92 -12.65 -20.71
N GLY A 250 24.82 -13.04 -19.43
CA GLY A 250 24.59 -12.13 -18.34
C GLY A 250 25.64 -11.02 -18.29
N VAL A 251 25.28 -9.88 -17.72
CA VAL A 251 26.18 -8.74 -17.48
C VAL A 251 26.18 -8.39 -16.00
N PRO A 252 27.25 -7.74 -15.48
CA PRO A 252 27.22 -7.19 -14.14
C PRO A 252 25.96 -6.33 -13.95
N SER A 253 25.31 -6.46 -12.79
CA SER A 253 24.11 -5.69 -12.49
C SER A 253 24.38 -4.21 -12.76
N GLY A 254 23.61 -3.59 -13.67
CA GLY A 254 23.76 -2.18 -14.02
C GLY A 254 23.41 -1.20 -12.89
N GLY A 255 23.18 -1.70 -11.67
CA GLY A 255 22.77 -0.91 -10.51
C GLY A 255 21.26 -0.72 -10.37
N GLY A 256 20.45 -1.33 -11.24
CA GLY A 256 18.99 -1.36 -11.06
C GLY A 256 18.62 -2.21 -9.85
N THR A 257 18.25 -1.57 -8.75
CA THR A 257 17.40 -2.22 -7.74
C THR A 257 16.06 -2.54 -8.40
N ARG A 258 15.41 -3.64 -7.97
CA ARG A 258 13.99 -3.90 -8.29
C ARG A 258 13.22 -2.58 -8.13
N PRO A 259 12.36 -2.16 -9.09
CA PRO A 259 11.66 -0.89 -8.99
C PRO A 259 10.93 -0.85 -7.65
N GLU A 260 11.33 0.09 -6.79
CA GLU A 260 10.58 0.37 -5.57
C GLU A 260 9.31 1.13 -5.99
N PRO A 261 8.15 0.87 -5.36
CA PRO A 261 6.92 1.57 -5.69
C PRO A 261 7.07 3.05 -5.34
N THR A 262 7.40 3.85 -6.35
CA THR A 262 7.49 5.31 -6.25
C THR A 262 6.25 5.90 -6.90
N GLY A 263 5.62 6.85 -6.22
CA GLY A 263 4.35 7.40 -6.66
C GLY A 263 3.68 8.26 -5.59
N SER A 264 2.51 8.74 -5.95
CA SER A 264 1.63 9.57 -5.12
C SER A 264 0.34 8.79 -4.92
N PHE A 265 0.09 8.31 -3.71
CA PHE A 265 -1.01 7.40 -3.40
C PHE A 265 -2.06 8.10 -2.53
N PRO A 266 -3.25 8.38 -3.06
CA PRO A 266 -4.35 8.91 -2.26
C PRO A 266 -4.92 7.80 -1.38
N ILE A 267 -5.07 8.08 -0.09
CA ILE A 267 -5.75 7.23 0.90
C ILE A 267 -6.84 8.11 1.51
N ALA A 268 -8.11 7.77 1.32
CA ALA A 268 -9.21 8.60 1.77
C ALA A 268 -10.23 7.77 2.55
N PHE A 269 -11.01 8.40 3.41
CA PHE A 269 -12.14 7.71 4.01
C PHE A 269 -13.11 7.26 2.89
N PRO A 270 -13.59 6.00 2.90
CA PRO A 270 -14.50 5.51 1.88
C PRO A 270 -15.85 6.22 1.97
N ALA A 271 -16.33 6.73 0.84
CA ALA A 271 -17.64 7.35 0.77
C ALA A 271 -18.74 6.32 1.11
N GLY A 272 -19.51 6.57 2.17
CA GLY A 272 -20.68 5.75 2.53
C GLY A 272 -20.39 4.43 3.24
N ASN A 273 -19.23 4.28 3.89
CA ASN A 273 -18.98 3.11 4.75
C ASN A 273 -19.57 3.33 6.16
N ASP A 274 -20.68 2.66 6.45
CA ASP A 274 -21.39 2.74 7.74
C ASP A 274 -20.64 2.08 8.90
N LEU A 275 -19.60 1.27 8.62
CA LEU A 275 -18.84 0.53 9.63
C LEU A 275 -17.67 1.32 10.22
N LEU A 276 -17.31 2.46 9.63
CA LEU A 276 -16.19 3.27 10.09
C LEU A 276 -16.68 4.51 10.85
N THR A 277 -16.11 4.75 12.03
CA THR A 277 -16.41 5.94 12.83
C THR A 277 -16.01 7.20 12.07
N ARG A 278 -16.99 8.02 11.65
CA ARG A 278 -16.71 9.32 11.02
C ARG A 278 -16.02 10.27 12.00
N ILE A 279 -15.04 11.01 11.48
CA ILE A 279 -14.22 11.91 12.29
C ILE A 279 -14.89 13.29 12.37
N LEU A 280 -15.29 13.71 13.57
CA LEU A 280 -16.04 14.94 13.78
C LEU A 280 -15.13 16.12 14.17
N SER A 281 -15.33 17.26 13.50
CA SER A 281 -14.87 18.58 13.93
C SER A 281 -16.06 19.47 14.32
N LEU A 282 -16.07 19.95 15.57
CA LEU A 282 -17.10 20.84 16.10
C LEU A 282 -16.62 22.30 16.12
N ILE A 283 -17.15 23.11 15.21
CA ILE A 283 -17.04 24.58 15.24
C ILE A 283 -18.44 25.15 15.00
N GLY A 284 -18.91 26.02 15.89
CA GLY A 284 -20.23 26.64 15.71
C GLY A 284 -20.61 27.60 16.83
N ASN A 285 -21.63 28.42 16.56
CA ASN A 285 -22.21 29.34 17.53
C ASN A 285 -23.60 28.82 17.95
N TYR A 286 -23.90 28.89 19.25
CA TYR A 286 -25.16 28.47 19.87
C TYR A 286 -25.80 29.68 20.55
N GLN A 287 -27.05 29.96 20.22
CA GLN A 287 -27.84 31.00 20.89
C GLN A 287 -29.17 30.41 21.33
N GLY A 288 -29.66 30.79 22.51
CA GLY A 288 -30.93 30.27 22.99
C GLY A 288 -31.36 30.80 24.33
N ILE A 289 -32.38 30.15 24.89
CA ILE A 289 -33.03 30.53 26.13
C ILE A 289 -32.97 29.36 27.12
N SER A 290 -32.41 29.58 28.31
CA SER A 290 -32.26 28.54 29.33
C SER A 290 -33.62 27.96 29.79
N PRO A 291 -33.78 26.63 29.89
CA PRO A 291 -35.04 26.00 30.27
C PRO A 291 -35.34 26.01 31.78
N VAL A 292 -34.37 26.40 32.63
CA VAL A 292 -34.43 26.18 34.09
C VAL A 292 -34.73 27.45 34.90
N ALA A 293 -34.80 28.62 34.25
CA ALA A 293 -35.01 29.94 34.86
C ALA A 293 -35.74 30.88 33.87
N PRO A 294 -36.37 31.99 34.29
CA PRO A 294 -37.17 32.85 33.40
C PRO A 294 -36.33 33.32 32.21
N GLN A 295 -36.61 32.72 31.05
CA GLN A 295 -36.10 33.02 29.72
C GLN A 295 -34.73 33.72 29.63
N ARG A 296 -33.65 33.10 30.17
CA ARG A 296 -32.31 33.70 30.09
C ARG A 296 -31.66 33.44 28.74
N ALA A 297 -31.28 34.50 28.04
CA ALA A 297 -30.49 34.39 26.83
C ALA A 297 -29.08 33.87 27.13
N TYR A 298 -28.58 32.97 26.28
CA TYR A 298 -27.18 32.57 26.23
C TYR A 298 -26.65 32.65 24.79
N ASN A 299 -25.34 32.82 24.67
CA ASN A 299 -24.62 32.79 23.41
C ASN A 299 -23.26 32.12 23.62
N PHE A 300 -22.98 30.99 22.97
CA PHE A 300 -21.73 30.25 23.10
C PHE A 300 -21.13 29.90 21.74
N ASP A 301 -19.85 30.18 21.57
CA ASP A 301 -19.00 29.57 20.57
C ASP A 301 -18.47 28.24 21.07
N VAL A 302 -18.52 27.23 20.23
CA VAL A 302 -17.89 25.93 20.47
C VAL A 302 -16.81 25.74 19.42
N ALA A 303 -15.63 25.34 19.88
CA ALA A 303 -14.49 25.01 19.02
C ALA A 303 -13.78 23.76 19.55
N GLN A 304 -13.42 22.87 18.64
CA GLN A 304 -12.56 21.72 18.91
C GLN A 304 -11.10 22.08 18.60
N ASP A 305 -10.20 21.76 19.53
CA ASP A 305 -8.76 21.86 19.28
C ASP A 305 -8.21 20.60 18.59
N GLU A 306 -6.94 20.62 18.21
CA GLU A 306 -6.29 19.50 17.52
C GLU A 306 -6.14 18.22 18.39
N SER A 307 -6.33 18.32 19.72
CA SER A 307 -6.48 17.14 20.60
C SER A 307 -7.89 16.58 20.64
N GLY A 308 -8.84 17.16 19.91
CA GLY A 308 -10.25 16.83 20.00
C GLY A 308 -10.92 17.33 21.26
N LYS A 309 -10.27 18.22 22.02
CA LYS A 309 -10.91 18.86 23.16
C LYS A 309 -11.85 19.93 22.65
N VAL A 310 -13.08 19.87 23.12
CA VAL A 310 -14.12 20.82 22.77
C VAL A 310 -14.16 21.87 23.87
N MET A 311 -13.92 23.13 23.49
CA MET A 311 -14.11 24.28 24.36
C MET A 311 -15.39 25.00 23.98
N SER A 312 -16.16 25.42 24.98
CA SER A 312 -17.24 26.39 24.80
C SER A 312 -16.89 27.71 25.47
N MET A 313 -17.08 28.81 24.77
CA MET A 313 -16.80 30.16 25.21
C MET A 313 -18.02 31.02 24.91
N GLY A 314 -18.50 31.83 25.84
CA GLY A 314 -19.71 32.60 25.59
C GLY A 314 -20.26 33.32 26.79
N THR A 315 -21.49 33.82 26.69
CA THR A 315 -22.16 34.58 27.74
C THR A 315 -23.49 33.93 28.11
N VAL A 316 -23.87 34.05 29.39
CA VAL A 316 -25.22 33.72 29.87
C VAL A 316 -25.72 34.90 30.67
N SER A 317 -26.90 35.41 30.33
CA SER A 317 -27.48 36.56 31.03
C SER A 317 -27.62 36.28 32.53
N GLY A 318 -27.11 37.20 33.35
CA GLY A 318 -27.14 37.11 34.81
C GLY A 318 -26.09 36.19 35.43
N VAL A 319 -25.18 35.59 34.66
CA VAL A 319 -24.10 34.74 35.17
C VAL A 319 -22.76 35.44 34.99
N GLN A 320 -21.93 35.44 36.04
CA GLN A 320 -20.59 35.99 36.03
C GLN A 320 -19.60 34.99 36.63
N ASP A 321 -18.38 34.90 36.11
CA ASP A 321 -17.32 34.11 36.71
C ASP A 321 -16.87 34.68 38.08
N SER A 322 -15.92 34.03 38.74
CA SER A 322 -15.38 34.50 40.02
C SER A 322 -14.67 35.87 39.95
N SER A 323 -14.37 36.35 38.74
CA SER A 323 -13.76 37.66 38.47
C SER A 323 -14.81 38.74 38.15
N GLY A 324 -16.10 38.37 38.10
CA GLY A 324 -17.20 39.25 37.69
C GLY A 324 -17.39 39.37 36.18
N ASN A 325 -16.70 38.56 35.37
CA ASN A 325 -16.80 38.59 33.92
C ASN A 325 -18.01 37.78 33.43
N SER A 326 -18.79 38.34 32.51
CA SER A 326 -19.90 37.66 31.84
C SER A 326 -19.44 36.71 30.72
N ASP A 327 -18.18 36.82 30.29
CA ASP A 327 -17.57 35.87 29.36
C ASP A 327 -17.15 34.62 30.14
N LEU A 328 -17.84 33.53 29.83
CA LEU A 328 -17.69 32.24 30.46
C LEU A 328 -16.98 31.30 29.48
N ALA A 329 -15.83 30.76 29.90
CA ALA A 329 -15.21 29.61 29.26
C ALA A 329 -15.62 28.36 30.06
N VAL A 330 -16.57 27.59 29.56
CA VAL A 330 -17.26 26.55 30.36
C VAL A 330 -17.41 25.24 29.61
N SER A 331 -16.36 24.74 28.98
CA SER A 331 -16.30 23.31 28.68
C SER A 331 -14.88 22.84 28.41
N LEU A 332 -14.54 21.68 28.96
CA LEU A 332 -13.50 20.79 28.45
C LEU A 332 -14.20 19.49 28.06
N GLY A 333 -14.91 19.52 26.94
CA GLY A 333 -15.43 18.31 26.32
C GLY A 333 -14.34 17.59 25.53
N GLN A 334 -14.60 16.37 25.09
CA GLN A 334 -13.80 15.67 24.11
C GLN A 334 -14.72 14.83 23.22
N VAL A 335 -14.43 14.80 21.93
CA VAL A 335 -14.99 13.77 21.04
C VAL A 335 -14.11 12.53 21.19
N ARG A 336 -14.72 11.38 21.49
CA ARG A 336 -14.00 10.10 21.55
C ARG A 336 -14.87 8.97 21.00
N THR A 337 -14.22 7.93 20.51
CA THR A 337 -14.88 6.68 20.17
C THR A 337 -15.11 5.85 21.43
N VAL A 338 -16.35 5.41 21.67
CA VAL A 338 -16.73 4.49 22.75
C VAL A 338 -17.51 3.35 22.10
N ASN A 339 -16.99 2.12 22.19
CA ASN A 339 -17.59 0.95 21.52
C ASN A 339 -17.85 1.19 20.03
N GLU A 340 -16.85 1.70 19.30
CA GLU A 340 -16.93 1.98 17.84
C GLU A 340 -17.90 3.11 17.44
N GLU A 341 -18.64 3.67 18.40
CA GLU A 341 -19.52 4.82 18.17
C GLU A 341 -18.82 6.15 18.55
N PRO A 342 -18.95 7.20 17.73
CA PRO A 342 -18.44 8.52 18.07
C PRO A 342 -19.34 9.15 19.15
N VAL A 343 -18.76 9.46 20.31
CA VAL A 343 -19.45 10.08 21.44
C VAL A 343 -18.81 11.43 21.76
N ALA A 344 -19.62 12.49 21.73
CA ALA A 344 -19.24 13.79 22.27
C ALA A 344 -19.46 13.79 23.78
N GLU A 345 -18.39 13.87 24.58
CA GLU A 345 -18.47 14.06 26.03
C GLU A 345 -18.26 15.53 26.35
N VAL A 346 -19.20 16.17 27.04
CA VAL A 346 -19.10 17.58 27.45
C VAL A 346 -18.94 17.61 28.96
N LYS A 347 -17.85 18.22 29.45
CA LYS A 347 -17.66 18.45 30.89
C LYS A 347 -17.58 19.93 31.14
N SER A 348 -18.49 20.45 31.95
CA SER A 348 -18.48 21.85 32.35
C SER A 348 -18.28 21.95 33.86
N SER A 349 -17.57 22.98 34.29
CA SER A 349 -17.54 23.38 35.69
C SER A 349 -17.55 24.89 35.78
N PHE A 350 -18.45 25.42 36.59
CA PHE A 350 -18.64 26.84 36.80
C PHE A 350 -18.46 27.18 38.28
N LYS A 351 -17.83 28.31 38.56
CA LYS A 351 -17.77 28.94 39.88
C LYS A 351 -17.78 30.45 39.70
N GLY A 352 -18.76 31.11 40.29
CA GLY A 352 -18.94 32.55 40.16
C GLY A 352 -20.23 32.99 40.82
N SER A 353 -20.95 33.92 40.21
CA SER A 353 -22.26 34.34 40.65
C SER A 353 -23.33 34.12 39.58
N ALA A 354 -24.55 33.81 40.03
CA ALA A 354 -25.77 33.82 39.24
C ALA A 354 -26.76 34.78 39.91
N ASP A 355 -27.14 35.85 39.20
CA ASP A 355 -27.98 36.95 39.66
C ASP A 355 -27.47 37.60 40.95
N GLY A 356 -26.15 37.75 41.05
CA GLY A 356 -25.48 38.31 42.23
C GLY A 356 -25.42 37.36 43.43
N MET A 357 -25.84 36.10 43.29
CA MET A 357 -25.67 35.06 44.31
C MET A 357 -24.51 34.12 43.97
N ASP A 358 -23.69 33.77 44.95
CA ASP A 358 -22.61 32.80 44.77
C ASP A 358 -23.17 31.45 44.27
N ALA A 359 -22.65 30.99 43.13
CA ALA A 359 -23.08 29.77 42.48
C ALA A 359 -21.88 28.96 41.97
N SER A 360 -22.01 27.64 42.07
CA SER A 360 -21.07 26.71 41.44
C SER A 360 -21.80 25.48 40.96
N PHE A 361 -21.42 24.95 39.81
CA PHE A 361 -21.92 23.67 39.33
C PHE A 361 -20.87 22.92 38.52
N LYS A 362 -21.05 21.60 38.44
CA LYS A 362 -20.33 20.72 37.54
C LYS A 362 -21.35 19.94 36.75
N SER A 363 -21.15 19.80 35.45
CA SER A 363 -21.96 18.93 34.61
C SER A 363 -21.11 18.00 33.76
N THR A 364 -21.68 16.86 33.41
CA THR A 364 -21.15 15.97 32.39
C THR A 364 -22.31 15.48 31.53
N GLY A 365 -22.19 15.66 30.22
CA GLY A 365 -23.11 15.15 29.22
C GLY A 365 -22.38 14.24 28.24
N SER A 366 -23.08 13.26 27.69
CA SER A 366 -22.59 12.44 26.57
C SER A 366 -23.66 12.31 25.50
N PHE A 367 -23.25 12.46 24.25
CA PHE A 367 -24.15 12.39 23.10
C PHE A 367 -23.58 11.43 22.06
N PRO A 368 -24.33 10.39 21.65
CA PRO A 368 -23.97 9.58 20.51
C PRO A 368 -24.20 10.41 19.23
N LEU A 369 -23.23 10.42 18.32
CA LEU A 369 -23.22 11.29 17.14
C LEU A 369 -23.77 10.61 15.88
N ASP A 370 -24.02 9.30 15.94
CA ASP A 370 -24.65 8.48 14.90
C ASP A 370 -26.15 8.82 14.69
N GLN A 371 -26.84 9.36 15.71
CA GLN A 371 -28.24 9.76 15.60
C GLN A 371 -28.48 11.05 14.81
N VAL A 372 -27.43 11.70 14.32
CA VAL A 372 -27.52 12.93 13.53
C VAL A 372 -27.99 12.68 12.09
N GLU A 373 -27.96 11.42 11.60
CA GLU A 373 -28.25 11.12 10.19
C GLU A 373 -29.70 11.34 9.73
N ASN A 374 -30.66 11.53 10.64
CA ASN A 374 -32.07 11.78 10.30
C ASN A 374 -32.58 13.19 10.61
N ALA A 375 -31.70 14.16 10.91
CA ALA A 375 -32.10 15.50 11.32
C ALA A 375 -32.87 16.30 10.25
N ASN A 376 -32.99 15.81 9.01
CA ASN A 376 -33.63 16.55 7.92
C ASN A 376 -35.07 16.18 7.55
N THR A 377 -35.73 15.15 8.12
CA THR A 377 -37.21 15.10 8.12
C THR A 377 -37.77 13.96 8.99
N LEU A 378 -38.38 14.31 10.13
CA LEU A 378 -39.56 13.59 10.62
C LEU A 378 -40.79 14.50 10.40
N ARG A 379 -41.56 14.24 9.34
CA ARG A 379 -42.85 14.94 9.14
C ARG A 379 -43.89 14.32 10.06
N VAL A 380 -44.15 14.95 11.21
CA VAL A 380 -45.44 14.79 11.88
C VAL A 380 -46.44 15.64 11.10
N ALA A 381 -47.50 15.02 10.59
CA ALA A 381 -48.52 15.71 9.82
C ALA A 381 -49.19 16.81 10.67
N GLY A 382 -48.85 18.08 10.42
CA GLY A 382 -49.61 19.25 10.90
C GLY A 382 -48.92 20.24 11.84
N ALA A 383 -47.61 20.15 12.11
CA ALA A 383 -46.88 21.16 12.90
C ALA A 383 -45.69 21.76 12.10
N GLU A 384 -45.39 23.04 12.33
CA GLU A 384 -44.20 23.70 11.80
C GLU A 384 -42.93 22.90 12.16
N ALA A 385 -41.98 22.82 11.23
CA ALA A 385 -40.77 22.02 11.36
C ALA A 385 -39.95 22.49 12.58
N VAL A 386 -39.82 21.62 13.59
CA VAL A 386 -38.87 21.81 14.68
C VAL A 386 -37.54 21.18 14.24
N PRO A 387 -36.43 21.92 14.15
CA PRO A 387 -35.12 21.36 13.83
C PRO A 387 -34.75 20.30 14.89
N LEU A 388 -34.38 19.10 14.44
CA LEU A 388 -34.01 18.01 15.33
C LEU A 388 -32.69 18.33 16.03
N GLY A 389 -32.75 18.42 17.36
CA GLY A 389 -31.57 18.57 18.21
C GLY A 389 -30.88 17.24 18.51
N VAL A 390 -29.61 17.28 18.89
CA VAL A 390 -28.92 16.11 19.48
C VAL A 390 -29.47 15.93 20.89
N SER A 391 -30.01 14.75 21.18
CA SER A 391 -30.45 14.38 22.53
C SER A 391 -29.35 13.61 23.25
N GLY A 392 -29.12 13.94 24.52
CA GLY A 392 -28.15 13.23 25.35
C GLY A 392 -28.52 13.23 26.81
N ASN A 393 -27.79 12.43 27.59
CA ASN A 393 -28.01 12.30 29.03
C ASN A 393 -27.04 13.23 29.78
N TRP A 394 -27.58 14.06 30.67
CA TRP A 394 -26.81 14.99 31.49
C TRP A 394 -26.85 14.61 32.97
N THR A 395 -25.68 14.69 33.61
CA THR A 395 -25.56 14.64 35.06
C THR A 395 -24.97 15.95 35.54
N TYR A 396 -25.62 16.63 36.48
CA TYR A 396 -25.13 17.87 37.06
C TYR A 396 -25.27 17.89 38.57
N SER A 397 -24.37 18.63 39.23
CA SER A 397 -24.46 18.91 40.67
C SER A 397 -23.86 20.27 40.98
N GLY A 398 -24.41 20.98 41.96
CA GLY A 398 -23.98 22.33 42.27
C GLY A 398 -24.50 22.86 43.60
N LYS A 399 -24.16 24.11 43.87
CA LYS A 399 -24.69 24.91 44.98
C LYS A 399 -25.04 26.30 44.48
N ALA A 400 -26.19 26.82 44.88
CA ALA A 400 -26.56 28.23 44.72
C ALA A 400 -26.84 28.79 46.12
N ASN A 401 -26.09 29.81 46.52
CA ASN A 401 -26.17 30.41 47.86
C ASN A 401 -26.11 29.36 48.99
N GLY A 402 -25.23 28.35 48.83
CA GLY A 402 -25.06 27.24 49.77
C GLY A 402 -26.10 26.11 49.66
N ILE A 403 -27.20 26.28 48.92
CA ILE A 403 -28.24 25.25 48.73
C ILE A 403 -27.79 24.27 47.63
N PRO A 404 -27.65 22.97 47.92
CA PRO A 404 -27.24 21.99 46.92
C PRO A 404 -28.36 21.66 45.94
N PHE A 405 -27.99 21.41 44.68
CA PHE A 405 -28.88 20.88 43.65
C PHE A 405 -28.15 19.83 42.81
N SER A 406 -28.88 18.87 42.24
CA SER A 406 -28.32 17.86 41.34
C SER A 406 -29.40 17.20 40.48
N GLY A 407 -29.03 16.78 39.28
CA GLY A 407 -29.82 15.92 38.39
C GLY A 407 -28.91 14.83 37.80
N LYS A 408 -29.47 13.66 37.48
CA LYS A 408 -28.71 12.52 36.95
C LYS A 408 -29.45 11.92 35.76
N ASN A 409 -28.75 11.77 34.64
CA ASN A 409 -29.28 11.27 33.38
C ASN A 409 -30.52 12.02 32.90
N GLU A 410 -30.55 13.34 33.13
CA GLU A 410 -31.63 14.17 32.62
C GLU A 410 -31.46 14.30 31.10
N PRO A 411 -32.51 14.07 30.30
CA PRO A 411 -32.45 14.29 28.86
C PRO A 411 -32.28 15.78 28.58
N LEU A 412 -31.35 16.12 27.70
CA LEU A 412 -31.14 17.49 27.23
C LEU A 412 -31.01 17.49 25.71
N GLU A 413 -31.79 18.35 25.06
CA GLU A 413 -31.78 18.54 23.62
C GLU A 413 -31.08 19.84 23.26
N PHE A 414 -30.19 19.80 22.27
CA PHE A 414 -29.51 20.96 21.73
C PHE A 414 -29.71 21.02 20.22
N GLU A 415 -30.06 22.19 19.70
CA GLU A 415 -30.03 22.43 18.26
C GLU A 415 -28.59 22.32 17.73
N ILE A 416 -28.40 21.63 16.60
CA ILE A 416 -27.11 21.53 15.95
C ILE A 416 -26.77 22.89 15.34
N PRO A 417 -25.57 23.46 15.57
CA PRO A 417 -25.19 24.72 14.96
C PRO A 417 -25.26 24.64 13.44
N PRO A 418 -25.75 25.69 12.77
CA PRO A 418 -25.60 25.82 11.33
C PRO A 418 -24.13 25.62 10.93
N GLY A 419 -23.85 24.61 10.09
CA GLY A 419 -22.50 24.27 9.62
C GLY A 419 -21.83 23.08 10.31
N ALA A 420 -22.24 22.69 11.52
CA ALA A 420 -21.69 21.49 12.19
C ALA A 420 -22.06 20.21 11.42
N GLU A 421 -23.27 20.14 10.84
CA GLU A 421 -23.70 19.01 9.98
C GLU A 421 -22.79 18.81 8.74
N GLY A 422 -22.20 19.90 8.23
CA GLY A 422 -21.28 19.85 7.09
C GLY A 422 -19.94 19.19 7.45
N ASN A 423 -19.52 19.27 8.70
CA ASN A 423 -18.27 18.67 9.19
C ASN A 423 -18.45 17.21 9.64
N VAL A 424 -19.66 16.80 10.02
CA VAL A 424 -20.00 15.40 10.37
C VAL A 424 -19.88 14.46 9.15
N LYS A 425 -19.89 15.04 7.94
CA LYS A 425 -19.84 14.31 6.66
C LYS A 425 -18.55 14.54 5.87
N GLN A 426 -17.57 15.26 6.43
CA GLN A 426 -16.31 15.50 5.76
C GLN A 426 -15.30 14.40 6.10
N ASP A 427 -14.87 13.72 5.06
CA ASP A 427 -13.88 12.67 5.10
C ASP A 427 -12.47 13.28 5.17
N TRP A 428 -11.58 12.65 5.93
CA TRP A 428 -10.16 13.01 5.86
C TRP A 428 -9.52 12.34 4.65
N ALA A 429 -8.43 12.94 4.15
CA ALA A 429 -7.64 12.40 3.06
C ALA A 429 -6.14 12.47 3.40
N LEU A 430 -5.42 11.40 3.12
CA LEU A 430 -3.98 11.29 3.25
C LEU A 430 -3.39 11.07 1.86
N GLN A 431 -2.64 12.03 1.37
CA GLN A 431 -1.75 11.84 0.22
C GLN A 431 -0.42 11.29 0.74
N LEU A 432 -0.08 10.07 0.34
CA LEU A 432 1.23 9.46 0.60
C LEU A 432 2.12 9.64 -0.63
N ASP A 433 3.30 10.24 -0.45
CA ASP A 433 4.29 10.37 -1.52
C ASP A 433 5.48 9.47 -1.20
N ILE A 434 5.85 8.59 -2.12
CA ILE A 434 7.06 7.76 -2.04
C ILE A 434 7.92 8.07 -3.25
N THR A 435 9.14 8.57 -3.03
CA THR A 435 10.00 9.03 -4.12
C THR A 435 11.47 8.63 -3.90
N PRO A 436 12.23 8.38 -4.97
CA PRO A 436 13.67 8.17 -4.88
C PRO A 436 14.37 9.52 -4.73
N LYS A 437 15.38 9.60 -3.84
CA LYS A 437 16.14 10.82 -3.59
C LYS A 437 17.60 10.53 -3.29
N ILE A 438 18.49 11.39 -3.79
CA ILE A 438 19.92 11.31 -3.46
C ILE A 438 20.16 11.97 -2.10
N ILE A 439 20.48 11.15 -1.09
CA ILE A 439 20.83 11.60 0.27
C ILE A 439 22.26 11.17 0.55
N GLN A 440 23.14 12.15 0.80
CA GLN A 440 24.57 11.91 1.06
C GLN A 440 25.25 11.08 -0.06
N GLY A 441 24.90 11.36 -1.32
CA GLY A 441 25.47 10.69 -2.49
C GLY A 441 24.97 9.25 -2.71
N LYS A 442 23.95 8.79 -1.98
CA LYS A 442 23.30 7.50 -2.20
C LYS A 442 21.83 7.70 -2.52
N GLU A 443 21.33 6.97 -3.51
CA GLU A 443 19.89 6.89 -3.73
C GLU A 443 19.21 6.17 -2.56
N ARG A 444 18.11 6.76 -2.11
CA ARG A 444 17.29 6.32 -1.00
C ARG A 444 15.85 6.62 -1.34
N VAL A 445 14.95 5.70 -1.04
CA VAL A 445 13.52 6.00 -1.08
C VAL A 445 13.13 6.75 0.18
N VAL A 446 12.40 7.85 -0.02
CA VAL A 446 11.82 8.66 1.04
C VAL A 446 10.31 8.65 0.92
N ALA A 447 9.63 8.73 2.06
CA ALA A 447 8.20 8.93 2.13
C ALA A 447 7.87 10.25 2.83
N SER A 448 6.96 11.02 2.27
CA SER A 448 6.27 12.15 2.91
C SER A 448 4.77 11.92 2.88
N ALA A 449 4.01 12.72 3.63
CA ALA A 449 2.56 12.64 3.56
C ALA A 449 1.93 14.01 3.79
N THR A 450 0.78 14.24 3.16
CA THR A 450 -0.09 15.38 3.41
C THR A 450 -1.45 14.86 3.88
N LEU A 451 -1.86 15.24 5.08
CA LEU A 451 -3.16 14.89 5.66
C LEU A 451 -4.07 16.11 5.61
N VAL A 452 -5.24 15.98 5.01
CA VAL A 452 -6.35 16.95 5.07
C VAL A 452 -7.38 16.41 6.05
N LEU A 453 -7.63 17.15 7.11
CA LEU A 453 -8.59 16.82 8.16
C LEU A 453 -10.01 17.25 7.77
N PRO A 454 -11.06 16.72 8.44
CA PRO A 454 -12.47 17.06 8.18
C PRO A 454 -12.84 18.54 8.33
N ASP A 455 -12.03 19.31 9.04
CA ASP A 455 -12.21 20.76 9.21
C ASP A 455 -11.49 21.58 8.13
N GLY A 456 -10.92 20.91 7.13
CA GLY A 456 -10.08 21.51 6.08
C GLY A 456 -8.64 21.80 6.53
N THR A 457 -8.25 21.46 7.76
CA THR A 457 -6.87 21.63 8.22
C THR A 457 -5.94 20.69 7.46
N THR A 458 -4.89 21.26 6.85
CA THR A 458 -3.87 20.52 6.11
C THR A 458 -2.58 20.42 6.93
N ILE A 459 -2.13 19.19 7.15
CA ILE A 459 -0.94 18.83 7.91
C ILE A 459 0.08 18.18 6.97
N GLN A 460 1.23 18.81 6.81
CA GLN A 460 2.35 18.26 6.03
C GLN A 460 3.34 17.55 6.94
N PHE A 461 3.63 16.29 6.65
CA PHE A 461 4.66 15.52 7.33
C PHE A 461 5.98 15.57 6.56
N PRO A 462 7.11 15.80 7.26
CA PRO A 462 8.41 15.86 6.61
C PRO A 462 8.79 14.50 6.03
N GLU A 463 9.58 14.53 4.95
CA GLU A 463 10.17 13.35 4.34
C GLU A 463 10.95 12.50 5.36
N LYS A 464 10.86 11.18 5.24
CA LYS A 464 11.65 10.21 5.99
C LYS A 464 12.19 9.16 5.05
N THR A 465 13.46 8.76 5.24
CA THR A 465 13.99 7.58 4.54
C THR A 465 13.24 6.33 4.98
N VAL A 466 12.82 5.54 4.01
CA VAL A 466 12.06 4.31 4.22
C VAL A 466 12.78 3.13 3.59
N LYS A 467 12.35 1.92 3.95
CA LYS A 467 12.83 0.67 3.36
C LYS A 467 11.63 -0.22 3.09
N TYR A 468 11.57 -0.77 1.89
CA TYR A 468 10.60 -1.80 1.57
C TYR A 468 11.05 -3.17 2.08
N SER A 469 10.10 -3.96 2.57
CA SER A 469 10.30 -5.38 2.87
C SER A 469 9.31 -6.19 2.07
N THR A 470 9.79 -7.16 1.29
CA THR A 470 8.92 -8.06 0.52
C THR A 470 7.95 -8.86 1.40
N THR A 471 8.35 -9.19 2.63
CA THR A 471 7.50 -9.93 3.59
C THR A 471 6.64 -9.04 4.49
N LYS A 472 6.99 -7.76 4.66
CA LYS A 472 6.40 -6.88 5.69
C LYS A 472 5.91 -5.54 5.14
N GLY A 473 5.94 -5.36 3.82
CA GLY A 473 5.64 -4.10 3.15
C GLY A 473 6.49 -2.93 3.66
N TYR A 474 6.00 -1.70 3.48
CA TYR A 474 6.48 -0.54 4.22
C TYR A 474 5.88 -0.47 5.62
N ASN A 475 6.69 0.05 6.54
CA ASN A 475 6.25 0.46 7.86
C ASN A 475 6.54 1.96 8.02
N LEU A 476 5.51 2.77 7.76
CA LEU A 476 5.57 4.23 7.74
C LEU A 476 4.95 4.78 9.02
N ALA A 477 5.58 5.81 9.58
CA ALA A 477 5.08 6.48 10.78
C ALA A 477 5.29 8.00 10.67
N PHE A 478 4.20 8.71 10.45
CA PHE A 478 4.13 10.16 10.34
C PHE A 478 3.67 10.73 11.70
N LYS A 479 4.48 11.63 12.27
CA LYS A 479 4.25 12.27 13.57
C LYS A 479 4.82 13.68 13.50
N LYS A 480 4.24 14.62 14.27
CA LYS A 480 4.71 16.01 14.34
C LYS A 480 4.70 16.72 12.98
N GLY A 481 3.55 16.68 12.31
CA GLY A 481 3.37 17.38 11.04
C GLY A 481 3.29 18.90 11.24
N THR A 482 3.36 19.66 10.15
CA THR A 482 3.21 21.12 10.16
C THR A 482 1.81 21.45 9.65
N ASN A 483 1.00 22.11 10.48
CA ASN A 483 -0.26 22.70 10.06
C ASN A 483 0.07 23.93 9.17
N ILE A 484 -0.30 23.82 7.90
CA ILE A 484 -0.04 24.84 6.88
C ILE A 484 -1.26 25.72 6.57
N THR A 485 -2.39 25.52 7.25
CA THR A 485 -3.59 26.36 7.07
C THR A 485 -3.59 27.60 7.97
N VAL A 486 -2.73 27.61 8.99
CA VAL A 486 -2.55 28.74 9.91
C VAL A 486 -1.28 29.53 9.58
N VAL A 487 -1.32 30.85 9.75
CA VAL A 487 -0.16 31.74 9.52
C VAL A 487 0.18 32.49 10.82
N PRO A 488 1.41 32.32 11.37
CA PRO A 488 2.48 31.46 10.86
C PRO A 488 2.16 29.97 11.05
N ASN A 489 2.75 29.12 10.19
CA ASN A 489 2.58 27.66 10.28
C ASN A 489 2.98 27.15 11.68
N VAL A 490 2.23 26.18 12.19
CA VAL A 490 2.43 25.62 13.54
C VAL A 490 2.66 24.13 13.46
N VAL A 491 3.60 23.60 14.26
CA VAL A 491 3.82 22.15 14.36
C VAL A 491 2.67 21.52 15.16
N ASP A 492 1.95 20.60 14.54
CA ASP A 492 0.96 19.75 15.19
C ASP A 492 1.64 18.50 15.76
N ALA A 493 1.89 18.52 17.07
CA ALA A 493 2.50 17.42 17.78
C ALA A 493 1.55 16.26 18.12
N LYS A 494 0.23 16.44 17.94
CA LYS A 494 -0.82 15.51 18.37
C LYS A 494 -1.29 14.63 17.22
N THR A 495 -1.20 15.13 15.99
CA THR A 495 -1.53 14.36 14.79
C THR A 495 -0.45 13.33 14.47
N SER A 496 -0.88 12.09 14.27
CA SER A 496 -0.05 10.99 13.76
C SER A 496 -0.83 10.00 12.89
N VAL A 497 -0.14 9.45 11.90
CA VAL A 497 -0.63 8.37 11.03
C VAL A 497 0.49 7.34 10.87
N SER A 498 0.18 6.06 10.97
CA SER A 498 1.10 4.95 10.74
C SER A 498 0.48 3.95 9.78
N LEU A 499 1.26 3.55 8.78
CA LEU A 499 0.91 2.51 7.82
C LEU A 499 1.85 1.34 8.08
N LYS A 500 1.33 0.16 8.38
CA LYS A 500 2.11 -1.06 8.63
C LYS A 500 1.73 -2.12 7.64
N GLY A 501 2.71 -2.92 7.20
CA GLY A 501 2.41 -3.98 6.24
C GLY A 501 1.95 -3.42 4.89
N LEU A 502 2.35 -2.19 4.53
CA LEU A 502 1.90 -1.54 3.30
C LEU A 502 2.52 -2.25 2.09
N ILE A 503 1.74 -3.08 1.41
CA ILE A 503 2.12 -3.81 0.21
C ILE A 503 1.59 -3.03 -1.00
N PHE A 504 2.43 -2.94 -2.03
CA PHE A 504 2.05 -2.39 -3.32
C PHE A 504 2.11 -3.50 -4.36
N GLU A 505 1.09 -3.55 -5.21
CA GLU A 505 1.05 -4.37 -6.42
C GLU A 505 0.96 -3.42 -7.62
N LEU A 506 1.46 -3.86 -8.77
CA LEU A 506 1.38 -3.07 -9.98
C LEU A 506 0.08 -3.40 -10.70
N GLN A 507 -0.84 -2.45 -10.76
CA GLN A 507 -2.09 -2.57 -11.51
C GLN A 507 -1.95 -1.74 -12.80
N GLY A 508 -1.61 -2.42 -13.89
CA GLY A 508 -1.28 -1.76 -15.16
C GLY A 508 0.08 -1.06 -15.10
N SER A 509 0.11 0.26 -15.23
CA SER A 509 1.34 1.07 -15.08
C SER A 509 1.50 1.72 -13.71
N ASP A 510 0.49 1.57 -12.84
CA ASP A 510 0.42 2.29 -11.57
C ASP A 510 0.64 1.32 -10.39
N TRP A 511 1.47 1.74 -9.44
CA TRP A 511 1.57 1.04 -8.17
C TRP A 511 0.33 1.35 -7.34
N VAL A 512 -0.37 0.33 -6.88
CA VAL A 512 -1.57 0.46 -6.07
C VAL A 512 -1.31 -0.24 -4.74
N PRO A 513 -1.55 0.42 -3.60
CA PRO A 513 -1.50 -0.27 -2.31
C PRO A 513 -2.59 -1.36 -2.28
N THR A 514 -2.27 -2.58 -1.88
CA THR A 514 -3.24 -3.70 -1.88
C THR A 514 -3.42 -4.36 -0.52
N ALA A 515 -2.53 -4.07 0.43
CA ALA A 515 -2.67 -4.52 1.80
C ALA A 515 -2.01 -3.54 2.76
N GLY A 516 -2.45 -3.58 4.02
CA GLY A 516 -1.82 -2.89 5.12
C GLY A 516 -2.79 -2.62 6.26
N THR A 517 -2.26 -2.09 7.35
CA THR A 517 -3.05 -1.58 8.46
C THR A 517 -2.74 -0.11 8.63
N ILE A 518 -3.79 0.72 8.69
CA ILE A 518 -3.67 2.13 9.04
C ILE A 518 -3.99 2.32 10.53
N THR A 519 -3.11 3.03 11.23
CA THR A 519 -3.33 3.49 12.60
C THR A 519 -3.25 5.00 12.62
N TYR A 520 -4.27 5.68 13.13
CA TYR A 520 -4.32 7.14 13.13
C TYR A 520 -4.64 7.71 14.50
N THR A 521 -4.23 8.95 14.73
CA THR A 521 -4.59 9.76 15.89
C THR A 521 -4.59 11.23 15.50
N PHE A 522 -5.75 11.88 15.53
CA PHE A 522 -5.93 13.32 15.29
C PHE A 522 -7.35 13.73 15.71
N LEU A 523 -7.56 15.02 16.00
CA LEU A 523 -8.85 15.54 16.50
C LEU A 523 -9.41 14.74 17.70
N GLY A 524 -8.53 14.18 18.54
CA GLY A 524 -8.87 13.37 19.72
C GLY A 524 -9.34 11.95 19.43
N GLN A 525 -9.45 11.60 18.15
CA GLN A 525 -9.82 10.26 17.70
C GLN A 525 -8.58 9.39 17.56
N LYS A 526 -8.80 8.08 17.67
CA LYS A 526 -7.79 7.05 17.39
C LYS A 526 -8.49 5.85 16.78
N GLY A 527 -7.87 5.25 15.77
CA GLY A 527 -8.40 4.07 15.09
C GLY A 527 -7.30 3.18 14.56
N VAL A 528 -7.64 1.92 14.31
CA VAL A 528 -6.80 0.90 13.69
C VAL A 528 -7.68 0.12 12.75
N GLU A 529 -7.42 0.21 11.45
CA GLU A 529 -8.29 -0.38 10.42
C GLU A 529 -7.46 -1.02 9.31
N ASP A 530 -8.09 -1.86 8.49
CA ASP A 530 -7.50 -2.35 7.25
C ASP A 530 -7.33 -1.17 6.27
N LEU A 531 -6.17 -1.09 5.62
CA LEU A 531 -5.90 -0.02 4.66
C LEU A 531 -6.81 -0.12 3.44
N THR A 532 -7.18 -1.32 3.02
CA THR A 532 -7.97 -1.55 1.80
C THR A 532 -9.35 -0.91 1.89
N ASP A 533 -9.88 -0.75 3.11
CA ASP A 533 -11.12 -0.02 3.36
C ASP A 533 -11.00 1.50 3.08
N PHE A 534 -9.79 2.06 2.96
CA PHE A 534 -9.50 3.48 2.72
C PHE A 534 -8.94 3.76 1.33
N LEU A 535 -8.92 2.75 0.47
CA LEU A 535 -8.56 2.93 -0.91
C LEU A 535 -9.84 3.28 -1.65
N ALA A 536 -9.87 4.46 -2.27
CA ALA A 536 -10.95 4.79 -3.17
C ALA A 536 -10.99 3.70 -4.28
N PRO A 537 -12.16 3.18 -4.64
CA PRO A 537 -12.28 2.27 -5.77
C PRO A 537 -11.85 2.91 -7.09
#